data_AF-A0A8T3ZE06-F1
#
_entry.id   AF-A0A8T3ZE06-F1
#
_cell.length_a   1.000
_cell.length_b   1.000
_cell.length_c   1.000
_cell.angle_alpha   90.00
_cell.angle_beta   90.00
_cell.angle_gamma   90.00
#
_symmetry.space_group_name_H-M   'P 1'
#
loop_
_entity.id
_entity.type
_entity.pdbx_description
1 polymer ?
#
loop_
_entity_poly.entity_id
_entity_poly.type
_entity_poly.pdbx_seq_one_letter_code
_entity_poly.pdbx_strand_id
1 'polypeptide(L)'
;MAEEPYFVMPSSALLALREELQISEGEEKSREALYRYGMRCGEALVRNLGVTTPIADFSGIFQSLWFEIGLGRPSVDKVSEDEIVVSFAESIEASPNNSCDFTRGYLAGVASGLLAVRYSCLETTCISDGAPCCTHILRPTNLGISAPPVATEKAKPKYTLSQGISYLIKEDHPDISYKVAEDALLHGWRVLCIAREFPDAIREKYALKGAAFFWLTLDESREYAFPPTDLARIYSYVRSFLAEEGKAFVLLTGVEYLISQNNYNQVLKFIQLVNDKVAVHRGVLATSVSPLALEEKELKTLERETSKAPFEKEVGEFFGGK
;
A
#
# COMPACT_ATOMS: atom_id res chain seq x y z
N MET A 1 29.68 -2.70 0.91
CA MET A 1 28.42 -3.38 1.24
C MET A 1 28.63 -4.07 2.57
N ALA A 2 27.84 -3.76 3.59
CA ALA A 2 27.89 -4.52 4.83
C ALA A 2 27.09 -5.80 4.61
N GLU A 3 27.72 -6.97 4.76
CA GLU A 3 26.99 -8.24 4.79
C GLU A 3 26.05 -8.22 6.00
N GLU A 4 24.75 -8.42 5.76
CA GLU A 4 23.78 -8.51 6.85
C GLU A 4 23.98 -9.86 7.56
N PRO A 5 24.08 -9.88 8.90
CA PRO A 5 24.31 -11.12 9.63
C PRO A 5 23.10 -12.05 9.50
N TYR A 6 23.33 -13.27 9.00
CA TYR A 6 22.30 -14.31 8.93
C TYR A 6 22.14 -15.01 10.27
N PHE A 7 20.89 -15.26 10.65
CA PHE A 7 20.53 -15.98 11.86
C PHE A 7 19.78 -17.27 11.49
N VAL A 8 20.40 -18.42 11.74
CA VAL A 8 19.85 -19.74 11.42
C VAL A 8 19.12 -20.32 12.62
N MET A 9 17.88 -20.75 12.42
CA MET A 9 16.99 -21.28 13.45
C MET A 9 16.37 -22.60 12.98
N PRO A 10 16.04 -23.53 13.90
CA PRO A 10 15.25 -24.70 13.55
C PRO A 10 13.84 -24.29 13.10
N SER A 11 13.25 -25.06 12.18
CA SER A 11 11.90 -24.82 11.67
C SER A 11 10.83 -24.71 12.76
N SER A 12 11.00 -25.46 13.85
CA SER A 12 10.12 -25.42 15.02
C SER A 12 10.06 -24.05 15.69
N ALA A 13 11.06 -23.19 15.53
CA ALA A 13 11.03 -21.86 16.12
C ALA A 13 9.96 -20.95 15.50
N LEU A 14 9.71 -21.09 14.19
CA LEU A 14 8.63 -20.36 13.52
C LEU A 14 7.26 -20.82 14.01
N LEU A 15 7.09 -22.13 14.22
CA LEU A 15 5.86 -22.71 14.77
C LEU A 15 5.63 -22.28 16.22
N ALA A 16 6.68 -22.31 17.06
CA ALA A 16 6.60 -21.83 18.44
C ALA A 16 6.26 -20.33 18.50
N LEU A 17 6.83 -19.52 17.61
CA LEU A 17 6.47 -18.10 17.51
C LEU A 17 4.98 -17.91 17.18
N ARG A 18 4.44 -18.70 16.26
CA ARG A 18 3.00 -18.68 15.94
C ARG A 18 2.15 -19.00 17.16
N GLU A 19 2.49 -20.08 17.88
CA GLU A 19 1.77 -20.51 19.08
C GLU A 19 1.73 -19.42 20.14
N GLU A 20 2.87 -18.79 20.43
CA GLU A 20 2.96 -17.67 21.38
C GLU A 20 2.11 -16.46 20.94
N LEU A 21 2.14 -16.10 19.65
CA LEU A 21 1.30 -15.02 19.11
C LEU A 21 -0.19 -15.37 19.19
N GLN A 22 -0.57 -16.63 18.96
CA GLN A 22 -1.96 -17.08 19.09
C GLN A 22 -2.44 -17.00 20.55
N ILE A 23 -1.60 -17.38 21.51
CA ILE A 23 -1.89 -17.27 22.94
C ILE A 23 -2.09 -15.80 23.35
N SER A 24 -1.24 -14.90 22.85
CA SER A 24 -1.26 -13.48 23.24
C SER A 24 -2.36 -12.65 22.56
N GLU A 25 -2.55 -12.83 21.25
CA GLU A 25 -3.33 -11.90 20.43
C GLU A 25 -4.57 -12.56 19.78
N GLY A 26 -4.69 -13.88 19.88
CA GLY A 26 -5.70 -14.66 19.17
C GLY A 26 -5.29 -15.02 17.75
N GLU A 27 -6.07 -15.91 17.14
CA GLU A 27 -5.73 -16.56 15.87
C GLU A 27 -5.61 -15.57 14.70
N GLU A 28 -6.63 -14.77 14.44
CA GLU A 28 -6.69 -13.85 13.30
C GLU A 28 -5.51 -12.86 13.30
N LYS A 29 -5.23 -12.25 14.46
CA LYS A 29 -4.12 -11.29 14.60
C LYS A 29 -2.76 -11.96 14.49
N SER A 30 -2.61 -13.18 15.00
CA SER A 30 -1.37 -13.96 14.85
C SER A 30 -1.07 -14.23 13.38
N ARG A 31 -2.07 -14.68 12.61
CA ARG A 31 -1.95 -14.91 11.15
C ARG A 31 -1.52 -13.64 10.42
N GLU A 32 -2.15 -12.50 10.74
CA GLU A 32 -1.82 -11.21 10.13
C GLU A 32 -0.44 -10.68 10.56
N ALA A 33 -0.01 -10.97 11.80
CA ALA A 33 1.34 -10.62 12.26
C ALA A 33 2.41 -11.42 11.51
N LEU A 34 2.22 -12.73 11.34
CA LEU A 34 3.15 -13.59 10.60
C LEU A 34 3.20 -13.22 9.12
N TYR A 35 2.06 -12.90 8.51
CA TYR A 35 2.00 -12.40 7.14
C TYR A 35 2.85 -11.14 6.94
N ARG A 36 2.63 -10.11 7.77
CA ARG A 36 3.39 -8.86 7.69
C ARG A 36 4.87 -9.06 8.03
N TYR A 37 5.18 -9.98 8.94
CA TYR A 37 6.55 -10.33 9.26
C TYR A 37 7.26 -10.96 8.06
N GLY A 38 6.65 -11.97 7.43
CA GLY A 38 7.17 -12.61 6.23
C GLY A 38 7.39 -11.61 5.09
N MET A 39 6.41 -10.73 4.84
CA MET A 39 6.51 -9.70 3.80
C MET A 39 7.74 -8.81 3.98
N ARG A 40 8.01 -8.36 5.22
CA ARG A 40 9.21 -7.56 5.52
C ARG A 40 10.50 -8.34 5.29
N CYS A 41 10.52 -9.63 5.64
CA CYS A 41 11.68 -10.50 5.38
C CYS A 41 11.94 -10.64 3.87
N GLY A 42 10.90 -10.88 3.08
CA GLY A 42 11.00 -10.99 1.62
C GLY A 42 11.46 -9.71 0.94
N GLU A 43 10.91 -8.56 1.34
CA GLU A 43 11.34 -7.25 0.84
C GLU A 43 12.80 -6.95 1.22
N ALA A 44 13.19 -7.25 2.46
CA ALA A 44 14.56 -7.05 2.93
C ALA A 44 15.57 -7.88 2.13
N LEU A 45 15.26 -9.15 1.86
CA LEU A 45 16.10 -10.03 1.04
C LEU A 45 16.38 -9.41 -0.32
N VAL A 46 15.32 -9.01 -1.05
CA VAL A 46 15.47 -8.45 -2.39
C VAL A 46 16.20 -7.10 -2.34
N ARG A 47 15.89 -6.26 -1.36
CA ARG A 47 16.53 -4.96 -1.16
C ARG A 47 18.04 -5.09 -0.93
N ASN A 48 18.47 -6.07 -0.15
CA ASN A 48 19.89 -6.30 0.13
C ASN A 48 20.67 -6.77 -1.10
N LEU A 49 20.02 -7.56 -1.95
CA LEU A 49 20.60 -8.02 -3.20
C LEU A 49 20.59 -6.92 -4.28
N GLY A 50 19.71 -5.93 -4.14
CA GLY A 50 19.61 -4.81 -5.08
C GLY A 50 19.14 -5.25 -6.46
N VAL A 51 18.35 -6.33 -6.53
CA VAL A 51 17.88 -6.93 -7.78
C VAL A 51 16.42 -6.58 -8.01
N THR A 52 16.11 -6.11 -9.21
CA THR A 52 14.75 -6.00 -9.74
C THR A 52 14.70 -6.66 -11.11
N THR A 53 13.50 -7.02 -11.56
CA THR A 53 13.31 -7.81 -12.76
C THR A 53 11.97 -7.53 -13.45
N PRO A 54 11.90 -7.62 -14.79
CA PRO A 54 10.63 -7.75 -15.49
C PRO A 54 9.90 -9.02 -15.04
N ILE A 55 8.57 -9.02 -15.17
CA ILE A 55 7.72 -10.15 -14.77
C ILE A 55 8.04 -11.44 -15.53
N ALA A 56 8.44 -11.34 -16.80
CA ALA A 56 8.83 -12.49 -17.62
C ALA A 56 9.98 -13.30 -17.03
N ASP A 57 10.88 -12.64 -16.30
CA ASP A 57 12.08 -13.25 -15.72
C ASP A 57 11.90 -13.64 -14.24
N PHE A 58 10.71 -13.37 -13.67
CA PHE A 58 10.40 -13.63 -12.26
C PHE A 58 10.74 -15.06 -11.84
N SER A 59 10.32 -16.06 -12.62
CA SER A 59 10.43 -17.48 -12.26
C SER A 59 11.88 -17.91 -12.00
N GLY A 60 12.81 -17.54 -12.88
CA GLY A 60 14.22 -17.95 -12.78
C GLY A 60 14.94 -17.31 -11.60
N ILE A 61 14.71 -16.01 -11.38
CA ILE A 61 15.30 -15.28 -10.25
C ILE A 61 14.68 -15.76 -8.94
N PHE A 62 13.36 -15.88 -8.88
CA PHE A 62 12.64 -16.35 -7.70
C PHE A 62 13.13 -17.73 -7.24
N GLN A 63 13.27 -18.71 -8.15
CA GLN A 63 13.75 -20.05 -7.79
C GLN A 63 15.16 -20.03 -7.21
N SER A 64 16.03 -19.17 -7.74
CA SER A 64 17.41 -19.02 -7.26
C SER A 64 17.44 -18.42 -5.86
N LEU A 65 16.64 -17.38 -5.61
CA LEU A 65 16.54 -16.72 -4.30
C LEU A 65 15.92 -17.63 -3.26
N TRP A 66 14.86 -18.35 -3.62
CA TRP A 66 14.07 -19.09 -2.65
C TRP A 66 14.81 -20.29 -2.07
N PHE A 67 15.72 -20.89 -2.84
CA PHE A 67 16.49 -22.04 -2.41
C PHE A 67 17.30 -21.77 -1.12
N GLU A 68 17.74 -20.52 -0.91
CA GLU A 68 18.52 -20.13 0.27
C GLU A 68 17.67 -19.93 1.53
N ILE A 69 16.35 -19.75 1.39
CA ILE A 69 15.45 -19.40 2.50
C ILE A 69 15.04 -20.64 3.31
N GLY A 70 14.93 -21.81 2.66
CA GLY A 70 14.64 -23.07 3.33
C GLY A 70 13.21 -23.25 3.85
N LEU A 71 12.25 -22.45 3.39
CA LEU A 71 10.83 -22.56 3.80
C LEU A 71 10.02 -23.65 3.06
N GLY A 72 10.64 -24.28 2.07
CA GLY A 72 10.06 -25.40 1.34
C GLY A 72 10.59 -25.48 -0.10
N ARG A 73 9.96 -26.33 -0.90
CA ARG A 73 10.29 -26.55 -2.32
C ARG A 73 9.25 -25.90 -3.23
N PRO A 74 9.52 -24.72 -3.79
CA PRO A 74 8.56 -24.04 -4.65
C PRO A 74 8.60 -24.56 -6.10
N SER A 75 7.45 -24.54 -6.76
CA SER A 75 7.30 -24.55 -8.21
C SER A 75 6.52 -23.30 -8.63
N VAL A 76 6.96 -22.64 -9.70
CA VAL A 76 6.19 -21.53 -10.29
C VAL A 76 5.33 -22.12 -11.39
N ASP A 77 4.03 -22.21 -11.16
CA ASP A 77 3.10 -22.90 -12.05
C ASP A 77 2.55 -21.96 -13.13
N LYS A 78 2.45 -20.66 -12.82
CA LYS A 78 1.95 -19.63 -13.74
C LYS A 78 2.58 -18.27 -13.41
N VAL A 79 2.88 -17.50 -14.47
CA VAL A 79 3.29 -16.10 -14.38
C VAL A 79 2.50 -15.31 -15.42
N SER A 80 1.77 -14.29 -14.99
CA SER A 80 1.03 -13.36 -15.83
C SER A 80 0.94 -11.99 -15.16
N GLU A 81 0.55 -10.97 -15.89
CA GLU A 81 0.39 -9.61 -15.34
C GLU A 81 -0.64 -9.56 -14.20
N ASP A 82 -1.69 -10.39 -14.26
CA ASP A 82 -2.77 -10.40 -13.26
C ASP A 82 -2.45 -11.26 -12.04
N GLU A 83 -1.73 -12.36 -12.22
CA GLU A 83 -1.40 -13.28 -11.13
C GLU A 83 -0.16 -14.13 -11.40
N ILE A 84 0.49 -14.50 -10.29
CA ILE A 84 1.58 -15.47 -10.26
C ILE A 84 1.16 -16.60 -9.32
N VAL A 85 1.30 -17.85 -9.76
CA VAL A 85 0.93 -19.03 -8.97
C VAL A 85 2.17 -19.80 -8.59
N VAL A 86 2.35 -20.03 -7.29
CA VAL A 86 3.48 -20.76 -6.72
C VAL A 86 2.97 -21.88 -5.82
N SER A 87 3.38 -23.12 -6.11
CA SER A 87 3.03 -24.28 -5.30
C SER A 87 4.22 -24.76 -4.48
N PHE A 88 3.94 -25.33 -3.30
CA PHE A 88 4.94 -25.88 -2.40
C PHE A 88 4.62 -27.34 -2.10
N ALA A 89 5.51 -28.24 -2.50
CA ALA A 89 5.36 -29.68 -2.23
C ALA A 89 5.72 -30.06 -0.78
N GLU A 90 6.59 -29.29 -0.15
CA GLU A 90 7.13 -29.55 1.20
C GLU A 90 7.19 -28.25 1.99
N SER A 91 6.02 -27.70 2.37
CA SER A 91 5.99 -26.50 3.21
C SER A 91 6.42 -26.83 4.64
N ILE A 92 7.37 -26.04 5.16
CA ILE A 92 7.85 -26.18 6.54
C ILE A 92 6.87 -25.57 7.55
N GLU A 93 6.10 -24.58 7.13
CA GLU A 93 5.14 -23.89 7.99
C GLU A 93 3.82 -24.63 8.12
N ALA A 94 3.44 -25.39 7.09
CA ALA A 94 2.22 -26.18 7.09
C ALA A 94 2.24 -27.18 8.26
N SER A 95 1.36 -26.95 9.23
CA SER A 95 1.23 -27.77 10.42
C SER A 95 -0.26 -28.00 10.72
N PRO A 96 -0.62 -29.03 11.51
CA PRO A 96 -2.03 -29.34 11.74
C PRO A 96 -2.80 -28.12 12.25
N ASN A 97 -3.89 -27.76 11.54
CA ASN A 97 -4.74 -26.59 11.79
C ASN A 97 -4.09 -25.21 11.54
N ASN A 98 -2.91 -25.12 10.92
CA ASN A 98 -2.24 -23.85 10.63
C ASN A 98 -1.84 -23.75 9.15
N SER A 99 -2.21 -22.63 8.53
CA SER A 99 -1.83 -22.23 7.17
C SER A 99 -0.42 -21.64 7.10
N CYS A 100 0.10 -21.45 5.89
CA CYS A 100 1.44 -20.92 5.65
C CYS A 100 1.46 -19.38 5.61
N ASP A 101 1.05 -18.72 6.70
CA ASP A 101 0.91 -17.25 6.73
C ASP A 101 2.25 -16.50 6.61
N PHE A 102 3.33 -16.99 7.22
CA PHE A 102 4.65 -16.40 7.07
C PHE A 102 5.18 -16.62 5.65
N THR A 103 5.01 -17.81 5.09
CA THR A 103 5.44 -18.19 3.73
C THR A 103 4.71 -17.36 2.67
N ARG A 104 3.38 -17.19 2.78
CA ARG A 104 2.61 -16.32 1.88
C ARG A 104 3.06 -14.87 2.01
N GLY A 105 3.37 -14.41 3.22
CA GLY A 105 3.96 -13.09 3.46
C GLY A 105 5.30 -12.93 2.75
N TYR A 106 6.21 -13.89 2.93
CA TYR A 106 7.55 -13.87 2.33
C TYR A 106 7.48 -13.85 0.80
N LEU A 107 6.62 -14.69 0.20
CA LEU A 107 6.33 -14.68 -1.23
C LEU A 107 5.90 -13.30 -1.73
N ALA A 108 4.93 -12.69 -1.03
CA ALA A 108 4.44 -11.34 -1.35
C ALA A 108 5.57 -10.31 -1.31
N GLY A 109 6.44 -10.37 -0.29
CA GLY A 109 7.57 -9.46 -0.15
C GLY A 109 8.62 -9.63 -1.25
N VAL A 110 8.98 -10.87 -1.58
CA VAL A 110 9.94 -11.16 -2.67
C VAL A 110 9.40 -10.71 -4.02
N ALA A 111 8.14 -11.05 -4.33
CA ALA A 111 7.48 -10.59 -5.55
C ALA A 111 7.41 -9.06 -5.60
N SER A 112 7.09 -8.42 -4.47
CA SER A 112 7.00 -6.97 -4.37
C SER A 112 8.34 -6.28 -4.64
N GLY A 113 9.41 -6.80 -4.04
CA GLY A 113 10.77 -6.29 -4.24
C GLY A 113 11.26 -6.51 -5.67
N LEU A 114 11.09 -7.72 -6.21
CA LEU A 114 11.61 -8.10 -7.52
C LEU A 114 10.92 -7.33 -8.64
N LEU A 115 9.59 -7.22 -8.59
CA LEU A 115 8.79 -6.61 -9.66
C LEU A 115 8.58 -5.11 -9.46
N ALA A 116 9.07 -4.55 -8.36
CA ALA A 116 8.89 -3.15 -7.98
C ALA A 116 7.41 -2.69 -7.95
N VAL A 117 6.49 -3.64 -7.78
CA VAL A 117 5.03 -3.45 -7.69
C VAL A 117 4.57 -4.26 -6.49
N ARG A 118 3.69 -3.73 -5.64
CA ARG A 118 3.15 -4.51 -4.50
C ARG A 118 2.43 -5.75 -5.00
N TYR A 119 2.73 -6.88 -4.38
CA TYR A 119 1.96 -8.11 -4.50
C TYR A 119 1.38 -8.48 -3.14
N SER A 120 0.17 -9.03 -3.17
CA SER A 120 -0.50 -9.69 -2.05
C SER A 120 -0.49 -11.18 -2.36
N CYS A 121 -0.47 -12.01 -1.32
CA CYS A 121 -0.46 -13.45 -1.49
C CYS A 121 -1.56 -14.10 -0.69
N LEU A 122 -2.38 -14.88 -1.38
CA LEU A 122 -3.42 -15.73 -0.80
C LEU A 122 -3.00 -17.19 -0.93
N GLU A 123 -3.08 -17.93 0.17
CA GLU A 123 -2.99 -19.38 0.14
C GLU A 123 -4.38 -19.95 -0.17
N THR A 124 -4.48 -20.71 -1.26
CA THR A 124 -5.76 -21.27 -1.75
C THR A 124 -5.94 -22.72 -1.33
N THR A 125 -4.85 -23.45 -1.19
CA THR A 125 -4.83 -24.83 -0.68
C THR A 125 -3.62 -24.99 0.23
N CYS A 126 -3.71 -25.85 1.26
CA CYS A 126 -2.62 -26.15 2.17
C CYS A 126 -2.51 -27.65 2.45
N ILE A 127 -1.29 -28.15 2.61
CA ILE A 127 -1.01 -29.53 3.04
C ILE A 127 -1.59 -29.81 4.43
N SER A 128 -1.69 -28.79 5.30
CA SER A 128 -2.34 -28.90 6.62
C SER A 128 -3.79 -29.38 6.52
N ASP A 129 -4.45 -29.08 5.40
CA ASP A 129 -5.86 -29.35 5.16
C ASP A 129 -6.04 -30.61 4.28
N GLY A 130 -4.97 -31.38 4.09
CA GLY A 130 -4.96 -32.62 3.29
C GLY A 130 -4.78 -32.41 1.78
N ALA A 131 -4.45 -31.20 1.32
CA ALA A 131 -4.11 -30.95 -0.08
C ALA A 131 -2.75 -31.57 -0.45
N PRO A 132 -2.50 -31.90 -1.73
CA PRO A 132 -1.22 -32.46 -2.16
C PRO A 132 -0.06 -31.45 -2.09
N CYS A 133 -0.35 -30.15 -2.12
CA CYS A 133 0.61 -29.06 -2.03
C CYS A 133 -0.04 -27.79 -1.47
N CYS A 134 0.78 -26.87 -0.96
CA CYS A 134 0.34 -25.53 -0.59
C CYS A 134 0.38 -24.61 -1.81
N THR A 135 -0.77 -24.14 -2.29
CA THR A 135 -0.87 -23.32 -3.51
C THR A 135 -1.09 -21.85 -3.15
N HIS A 136 -0.18 -21.01 -3.62
CA HIS A 136 -0.15 -19.59 -3.33
C HIS A 136 -0.41 -18.79 -4.60
N ILE A 137 -1.37 -17.87 -4.55
CA ILE A 137 -1.68 -16.95 -5.65
C ILE A 137 -1.26 -15.55 -5.23
N LEU A 138 -0.26 -15.04 -5.94
CA LEU A 138 0.24 -13.69 -5.86
C LEU A 138 -0.52 -12.81 -6.84
N ARG A 139 -1.08 -11.70 -6.37
CA ARG A 139 -1.74 -10.71 -7.22
C ARG A 139 -1.14 -9.33 -7.00
N PRO A 140 -0.97 -8.52 -8.04
CA PRO A 140 -0.54 -7.15 -7.87
C PRO A 140 -1.59 -6.43 -7.02
N THR A 141 -1.17 -5.97 -5.85
CA THR A 141 -2.00 -5.15 -4.99
C THR A 141 -1.74 -3.69 -5.31
N ASN A 142 -2.81 -2.97 -5.59
CA ASN A 142 -2.78 -1.51 -5.51
C ASN A 142 -2.67 -1.01 -4.06
N LEU A 143 -2.58 -1.91 -3.08
CA LEU A 143 -2.40 -1.64 -1.66
C LEU A 143 -0.93 -1.53 -1.26
N GLY A 144 -0.41 -0.30 -1.39
CA GLY A 144 0.45 0.30 -0.37
C GLY A 144 1.83 -0.30 -0.16
N ILE A 145 2.70 -0.26 -1.17
CA ILE A 145 4.09 0.21 -1.15
C ILE A 145 4.25 0.67 -2.60
N SER A 146 4.15 1.98 -2.81
CA SER A 146 4.86 2.56 -3.94
C SER A 146 6.33 2.24 -3.63
N ALA A 147 6.94 1.31 -4.36
CA ALA A 147 8.39 1.35 -4.45
C ALA A 147 8.69 2.80 -4.88
N PRO A 148 9.52 3.56 -4.15
CA PRO A 148 9.85 4.91 -4.61
C PRO A 148 10.33 4.73 -6.05
N PRO A 149 9.64 5.33 -7.04
CA PRO A 149 10.15 5.28 -8.40
C PRO A 149 11.56 5.83 -8.33
N VAL A 150 12.50 5.18 -9.02
CA VAL A 150 13.88 5.65 -9.16
C VAL A 150 13.78 7.12 -9.53
N ALA A 151 14.10 8.00 -8.56
CA ALA A 151 13.86 9.42 -8.72
C ALA A 151 14.64 9.87 -9.95
N THR A 152 13.94 10.41 -10.95
CA THR A 152 14.62 11.07 -12.06
C THR A 152 15.20 12.37 -11.52
N GLU A 153 16.45 12.33 -11.06
CA GLU A 153 17.19 13.41 -10.36
C GLU A 153 17.30 14.76 -11.10
N LYS A 154 16.68 14.93 -12.28
CA LYS A 154 16.97 16.06 -13.19
C LYS A 154 15.93 17.17 -13.24
N ALA A 155 14.71 16.99 -12.70
CA ALA A 155 13.68 18.03 -12.70
C ALA A 155 13.50 18.64 -11.29
N LYS A 156 13.25 19.96 -11.23
CA LYS A 156 12.82 20.60 -9.97
C LYS A 156 11.34 20.27 -9.75
N PRO A 157 10.91 20.01 -8.50
CA PRO A 157 9.50 19.78 -8.21
C PRO A 157 8.68 20.99 -8.62
N LYS A 158 7.60 20.75 -9.37
CA LYS A 158 6.67 21.80 -9.79
C LYS A 158 5.90 22.33 -8.58
N TYR A 159 5.52 21.43 -7.67
CA TYR A 159 4.78 21.78 -6.46
C TYR A 159 5.69 21.63 -5.23
N THR A 160 5.84 22.71 -4.46
CA THR A 160 6.62 22.66 -3.22
C THR A 160 5.77 22.13 -2.08
N LEU A 161 6.09 20.91 -1.63
CA LEU A 161 5.42 20.23 -0.52
C LEU A 161 6.29 20.24 0.73
N SER A 162 5.74 20.74 1.84
CA SER A 162 6.41 20.72 3.14
C SER A 162 6.01 19.47 3.92
N GLN A 163 7.01 18.72 4.38
CA GLN A 163 6.80 17.55 5.22
C GLN A 163 6.06 17.89 6.52
N GLY A 164 5.20 16.98 6.97
CA GLY A 164 4.38 17.12 8.17
C GLY A 164 3.18 18.04 8.00
N ILE A 165 2.82 18.43 6.78
CA ILE A 165 1.73 19.36 6.50
C ILE A 165 0.60 18.65 5.73
N SER A 166 -0.63 18.96 6.14
CA SER A 166 -1.85 18.61 5.41
C SER A 166 -2.37 19.82 4.65
N TYR A 167 -2.70 19.64 3.37
CA TYR A 167 -3.16 20.69 2.47
C TYR A 167 -4.62 20.45 2.05
N LEU A 168 -5.40 21.52 2.03
CA LEU A 168 -6.73 21.54 1.40
C LEU A 168 -6.62 22.19 0.03
N ILE A 169 -7.11 21.50 -1.00
CA ILE A 169 -7.19 21.98 -2.38
C ILE A 169 -8.67 22.17 -2.71
N LYS A 170 -9.04 23.40 -3.04
CA LYS A 170 -10.41 23.75 -3.40
C LYS A 170 -10.59 23.64 -4.92
N GLU A 171 -11.31 22.62 -5.36
CA GLU A 171 -11.54 22.30 -6.76
C GLU A 171 -12.81 21.46 -6.93
N ASP A 172 -13.52 21.63 -8.05
CA ASP A 172 -14.73 20.84 -8.33
C ASP A 172 -14.42 19.44 -8.89
N HIS A 173 -13.31 19.34 -9.61
CA HIS A 173 -12.75 18.09 -10.10
C HIS A 173 -11.31 17.98 -9.61
N PRO A 174 -10.86 16.82 -9.10
CA PRO A 174 -9.54 16.65 -8.48
C PRO A 174 -8.35 16.64 -9.48
N ASP A 175 -8.42 17.40 -10.57
CA ASP A 175 -7.37 17.45 -11.59
C ASP A 175 -6.05 18.02 -11.04
N ILE A 176 -6.10 19.03 -10.16
CA ILE A 176 -4.89 19.62 -9.56
C ILE A 176 -4.32 18.66 -8.54
N SER A 177 -5.17 18.09 -7.70
CA SER A 177 -4.81 17.05 -6.74
C SER A 177 -4.04 15.89 -7.37
N TYR A 178 -4.51 15.35 -8.50
CA TYR A 178 -3.81 14.28 -9.19
C TYR A 178 -2.48 14.73 -9.82
N LYS A 179 -2.39 15.95 -10.34
CA LYS A 179 -1.11 16.52 -10.84
C LYS A 179 -0.07 16.72 -9.74
N VAL A 180 -0.51 17.10 -8.54
CA VAL A 180 0.37 17.21 -7.36
C VAL A 180 0.86 15.82 -6.94
N ALA A 181 -0.02 14.82 -6.97
CA ALA A 181 0.35 13.43 -6.69
C ALA A 181 1.34 12.88 -7.72
N GLU A 182 1.16 13.21 -8.99
CA GLU A 182 2.08 12.83 -10.06
C GLU A 182 3.48 13.44 -9.85
N ASP A 183 3.55 14.75 -9.57
CA ASP A 183 4.81 15.43 -9.25
C ASP A 183 5.48 14.84 -8.00
N ALA A 184 4.70 14.55 -6.95
CA ALA A 184 5.22 13.89 -5.75
C ALA A 184 5.82 12.52 -6.08
N LEU A 185 5.10 11.70 -6.86
CA LEU A 185 5.56 10.39 -7.30
C LEU A 185 6.88 10.50 -8.08
N LEU A 186 6.94 11.39 -9.08
CA LEU A 186 8.15 11.62 -9.89
C LEU A 186 9.37 12.04 -9.05
N HIS A 187 9.16 12.74 -7.93
CA HIS A 187 10.22 13.19 -7.03
C HIS A 187 10.47 12.25 -5.85
N GLY A 188 10.11 10.96 -6.01
CA GLY A 188 10.48 9.88 -5.10
C GLY A 188 9.65 9.80 -3.82
N TRP A 189 8.45 10.40 -3.81
CA TRP A 189 7.48 10.15 -2.75
C TRP A 189 6.74 8.85 -3.04
N ARG A 190 6.50 8.07 -1.99
CA ARG A 190 5.49 7.01 -2.02
C ARG A 190 4.13 7.70 -2.03
N VAL A 191 3.29 7.36 -3.00
CA VAL A 191 1.96 7.98 -3.16
C VAL A 191 0.85 6.97 -2.87
N LEU A 192 -0.12 7.36 -2.04
CA LEU A 192 -1.39 6.65 -1.82
C LEU A 192 -2.55 7.56 -2.22
N CYS A 193 -3.34 7.15 -3.21
CA CYS A 193 -4.55 7.84 -3.64
C CYS A 193 -5.80 7.14 -3.09
N ILE A 194 -6.60 7.86 -2.32
CA ILE A 194 -7.92 7.42 -1.85
C ILE A 194 -8.95 8.18 -2.67
N ALA A 195 -9.69 7.48 -3.53
CA ALA A 195 -10.54 8.12 -4.52
C ALA A 195 -11.85 7.36 -4.74
N ARG A 196 -12.90 8.09 -5.15
CA ARG A 196 -14.19 7.49 -5.55
C ARG A 196 -14.15 7.02 -7.00
N GLU A 197 -13.42 7.72 -7.86
CA GLU A 197 -13.22 7.34 -9.25
C GLU A 197 -12.43 6.03 -9.34
N PHE A 198 -12.73 5.25 -10.36
CA PHE A 198 -12.14 3.93 -10.53
C PHE A 198 -10.62 4.04 -10.81
N PRO A 199 -9.76 3.31 -10.07
CA PRO A 199 -8.30 3.50 -10.14
C PRO A 199 -7.69 3.38 -11.53
N ASP A 200 -8.17 2.45 -12.37
CA ASP A 200 -7.59 2.24 -13.70
C ASP A 200 -7.79 3.46 -14.60
N ALA A 201 -8.94 4.12 -14.50
CA ALA A 201 -9.23 5.36 -15.23
C ALA A 201 -8.33 6.52 -14.78
N ILE A 202 -8.02 6.61 -13.48
CA ILE A 202 -7.12 7.62 -12.94
C ILE A 202 -5.68 7.35 -13.43
N ARG A 203 -5.23 6.09 -13.39
CA ARG A 203 -3.89 5.68 -13.86
C ARG A 203 -3.68 5.85 -15.36
N GLU A 204 -4.74 5.79 -16.15
CA GLU A 204 -4.68 6.04 -17.59
C GLU A 204 -4.63 7.55 -17.89
N LYS A 205 -5.41 8.34 -17.15
CA LYS A 205 -5.46 9.80 -17.32
C LYS A 205 -4.22 10.52 -16.76
N TYR A 206 -3.64 10.03 -15.68
CA TYR A 206 -2.49 10.61 -14.98
C TYR A 206 -1.36 9.61 -14.87
N ALA A 207 -0.09 10.03 -14.83
CA ALA A 207 1.07 9.13 -14.73
C ALA A 207 1.27 8.54 -13.31
N LEU A 208 0.21 7.97 -12.73
CA LEU A 208 0.12 7.44 -11.37
C LEU A 208 0.24 5.91 -11.31
N LYS A 209 0.84 5.26 -12.32
CA LYS A 209 1.00 3.80 -12.34
C LYS A 209 1.79 3.26 -11.14
N GLY A 210 2.72 4.05 -10.59
CA GLY A 210 3.50 3.69 -9.39
C GLY A 210 2.84 4.03 -8.06
N ALA A 211 1.65 4.65 -8.05
CA ALA A 211 0.94 4.99 -6.83
C ALA A 211 0.08 3.81 -6.33
N ALA A 212 -0.08 3.74 -5.01
CA ALA A 212 -1.09 2.89 -4.36
C ALA A 212 -2.47 3.55 -4.46
N PHE A 213 -3.53 2.74 -4.52
CA PHE A 213 -4.90 3.24 -4.61
C PHE A 213 -5.83 2.52 -3.65
N PHE A 214 -6.67 3.28 -2.94
CA PHE A 214 -7.90 2.78 -2.29
C PHE A 214 -9.09 3.34 -3.05
N TRP A 215 -9.89 2.43 -3.57
CA TRP A 215 -11.12 2.78 -4.27
C TRP A 215 -12.28 2.82 -3.28
N LEU A 216 -12.81 4.01 -3.01
CA LEU A 216 -13.96 4.20 -2.13
C LEU A 216 -15.21 3.65 -2.82
N THR A 217 -15.62 2.44 -2.46
CA THR A 217 -16.79 1.78 -3.04
C THR A 217 -17.42 0.78 -2.08
N LEU A 218 -18.73 0.56 -2.22
CA LEU A 218 -19.47 -0.48 -1.50
C LEU A 218 -19.27 -1.87 -2.12
N ASP A 219 -18.71 -1.93 -3.33
CA ASP A 219 -18.36 -3.19 -4.00
C ASP A 219 -16.97 -3.66 -3.56
N GLU A 220 -16.93 -4.60 -2.62
CA GLU A 220 -15.70 -5.16 -2.06
C GLU A 220 -15.10 -6.31 -2.90
N SER A 221 -15.47 -6.42 -4.18
CA SER A 221 -14.94 -7.47 -5.08
C SER A 221 -13.43 -7.35 -5.38
N ARG A 222 -12.83 -6.17 -5.16
CA ARG A 222 -11.40 -5.92 -5.40
C ARG A 222 -10.68 -5.71 -4.07
N GLU A 223 -9.47 -6.22 -3.93
CA GLU A 223 -8.69 -6.09 -2.69
C GLU A 223 -8.47 -4.62 -2.30
N TYR A 224 -8.31 -3.73 -3.29
CA TYR A 224 -8.15 -2.30 -3.09
C TYR A 224 -9.46 -1.52 -2.97
N ALA A 225 -10.61 -2.20 -2.91
CA ALA A 225 -11.90 -1.58 -2.64
C ALA A 225 -12.11 -1.40 -1.14
N PHE A 226 -12.52 -0.20 -0.75
CA PHE A 226 -12.76 0.18 0.64
C PHE A 226 -14.16 0.79 0.77
N PRO A 227 -15.02 0.22 1.61
CA PRO A 227 -16.29 0.84 1.94
C PRO A 227 -16.07 2.25 2.52
N PRO A 228 -16.73 3.29 1.98
CA PRO A 228 -16.60 4.65 2.49
C PRO A 228 -17.11 4.80 3.94
N THR A 229 -17.91 3.85 4.41
CA THR A 229 -18.45 3.77 5.78
C THR A 229 -17.42 3.22 6.78
N ASP A 230 -16.39 2.51 6.32
CA ASP A 230 -15.35 1.91 7.18
C ASP A 230 -14.13 2.83 7.31
N LEU A 231 -14.35 3.99 7.91
CA LEU A 231 -13.30 4.98 8.16
C LEU A 231 -12.16 4.42 9.04
N ALA A 232 -12.46 3.46 9.91
CA ALA A 232 -11.48 2.83 10.80
C ALA A 232 -10.47 1.99 10.02
N ARG A 233 -10.94 1.18 9.06
CA ARG A 233 -10.08 0.41 8.16
C ARG A 233 -9.23 1.34 7.31
N ILE A 234 -9.84 2.32 6.64
CA ILE A 234 -9.10 3.31 5.82
C ILE A 234 -8.00 3.98 6.66
N TYR A 235 -8.32 4.44 7.88
CA TYR A 235 -7.35 5.06 8.78
C TYR A 235 -6.20 4.13 9.15
N SER A 236 -6.49 2.86 9.47
CA SER A 236 -5.45 1.89 9.84
C SER A 236 -4.44 1.69 8.71
N TYR A 237 -4.92 1.63 7.46
CA TYR A 237 -4.07 1.52 6.28
C TYR A 237 -3.27 2.80 6.03
N VAL A 238 -3.90 3.98 6.08
CA VAL A 238 -3.20 5.28 5.94
C VAL A 238 -2.10 5.42 7.00
N ARG A 239 -2.40 5.09 8.25
CA ARG A 239 -1.42 5.09 9.35
C ARG A 239 -0.24 4.17 9.05
N SER A 240 -0.51 2.96 8.57
CA SER A 240 0.54 1.98 8.23
C SER A 240 1.40 2.48 7.07
N PHE A 241 0.77 3.02 6.03
CA PHE A 241 1.45 3.61 4.88
C PHE A 241 2.36 4.78 5.26
N LEU A 242 1.91 5.66 6.15
CA LEU A 242 2.69 6.79 6.67
C LEU A 242 3.87 6.32 7.55
N ALA A 243 3.73 5.20 8.27
CA ALA A 243 4.74 4.70 9.19
C ALA A 243 5.92 3.97 8.51
N GLU A 244 5.77 3.59 7.25
CA GLU A 244 6.84 3.00 6.44
C GLU A 244 7.95 4.01 6.12
N GLU A 245 9.19 3.52 5.95
CA GLU A 245 10.34 4.36 5.64
C GLU A 245 10.19 5.15 4.33
N GLY A 246 10.83 6.32 4.26
CA GLY A 246 10.82 7.20 3.10
C GLY A 246 9.73 8.28 3.13
N LYS A 247 9.68 9.10 2.08
CA LYS A 247 8.71 10.19 1.96
C LYS A 247 7.34 9.62 1.56
N ALA A 248 6.29 9.98 2.29
CA ALA A 248 4.93 9.50 2.05
C ALA A 248 3.99 10.66 1.72
N PHE A 249 3.21 10.51 0.66
CA PHE A 249 2.19 11.45 0.21
C PHE A 249 0.85 10.72 0.12
N VAL A 250 -0.16 11.21 0.82
CA VAL A 250 -1.52 10.68 0.81
C VAL A 250 -2.41 11.70 0.12
N LEU A 251 -3.09 11.27 -0.93
CA LEU A 251 -4.14 12.05 -1.58
C LEU A 251 -5.50 11.50 -1.16
N LEU A 252 -6.35 12.35 -0.61
CA LEU A 252 -7.75 12.04 -0.31
C LEU A 252 -8.67 12.86 -1.21
N THR A 253 -9.25 12.20 -2.22
CA THR A 253 -10.31 12.79 -3.05
C THR A 253 -11.67 12.22 -2.63
N GLY A 254 -12.75 12.97 -2.92
CA GLY A 254 -14.10 12.55 -2.59
C GLY A 254 -14.44 12.66 -1.10
N VAL A 255 -13.96 13.71 -0.43
CA VAL A 255 -14.37 14.03 0.95
C VAL A 255 -15.88 14.21 1.04
N GLU A 256 -16.49 14.79 0.02
CA GLU A 256 -17.94 14.94 -0.16
C GLU A 256 -18.63 13.58 -0.13
N TYR A 257 -18.06 12.60 -0.83
CA TYR A 257 -18.60 11.25 -0.83
C TYR A 257 -18.48 10.61 0.55
N LEU A 258 -17.32 10.72 1.22
CA LEU A 258 -17.17 10.26 2.60
C LEU A 258 -18.18 10.93 3.53
N ILE A 259 -18.43 12.23 3.40
CA ILE A 259 -19.40 12.96 4.22
C ILE A 259 -20.81 12.47 3.93
N SER A 260 -21.18 12.26 2.67
CA SER A 260 -22.51 11.75 2.30
C SER A 260 -22.78 10.32 2.78
N GLN A 261 -21.75 9.48 2.86
CA GLN A 261 -21.85 8.10 3.34
C GLN A 261 -21.73 8.01 4.87
N ASN A 262 -21.24 9.07 5.51
CA ASN A 262 -21.10 9.19 6.95
C ASN A 262 -21.81 10.46 7.41
N ASN A 263 -21.25 11.15 8.40
CA ASN A 263 -21.59 12.55 8.67
C ASN A 263 -20.31 13.40 8.72
N TYR A 264 -20.49 14.71 8.55
CA TYR A 264 -19.38 15.67 8.54
C TYR A 264 -18.47 15.52 9.76
N ASN A 265 -19.04 15.37 10.96
CA ASN A 265 -18.25 15.27 12.20
C ASN A 265 -17.38 14.01 12.26
N GLN A 266 -17.84 12.89 11.72
CA GLN A 266 -17.05 11.65 11.63
C GLN A 266 -15.88 11.82 10.65
N VAL A 267 -16.13 12.41 9.49
CA VAL A 267 -15.10 12.64 8.47
C VAL A 267 -14.08 13.68 8.94
N LEU A 268 -14.52 14.75 9.61
CA LEU A 268 -13.63 15.73 10.23
C LEU A 268 -12.69 15.08 11.24
N LYS A 269 -13.22 14.24 12.14
CA LYS A 269 -12.40 13.48 13.11
C LYS A 269 -11.42 12.54 12.41
N PHE A 270 -11.85 11.88 11.33
CA PHE A 270 -10.98 11.04 10.53
C PHE A 270 -9.82 11.85 9.92
N ILE A 271 -10.10 13.01 9.30
CA ILE A 271 -9.07 13.89 8.74
C ILE A 271 -8.12 14.39 9.85
N GLN A 272 -8.63 14.76 11.02
CA GLN A 272 -7.82 15.15 12.18
C GLN A 272 -6.87 14.04 12.62
N LEU A 273 -7.37 12.80 12.74
CA LEU A 273 -6.54 11.64 13.08
C LEU A 273 -5.46 11.36 12.03
N VAL A 274 -5.78 11.52 10.75
CA VAL A 274 -4.79 11.40 9.66
C VAL A 274 -3.76 12.51 9.75
N ASN A 275 -4.18 13.76 10.00
CA ASN A 275 -3.30 14.93 10.14
C ASN A 275 -2.27 14.74 11.27
N ASP A 276 -2.70 14.19 12.41
CA ASP A 276 -1.79 13.84 13.51
C ASP A 276 -0.70 12.86 13.06
N LYS A 277 -1.05 11.86 12.24
CA LYS A 277 -0.08 10.89 11.71
C LYS A 277 0.81 11.47 10.64
N VAL A 278 0.29 12.35 9.79
CA VAL A 278 1.07 13.11 8.82
C VAL A 278 2.16 13.91 9.51
N ALA A 279 1.82 14.63 10.59
CA ALA A 279 2.77 15.39 11.39
C ALA A 279 3.84 14.49 12.06
N VAL A 280 3.43 13.41 12.71
CA VAL A 280 4.33 12.47 13.41
C VAL A 280 5.32 11.81 12.45
N HIS A 281 4.85 11.36 11.29
CA HIS A 281 5.67 10.63 10.32
C HIS A 281 6.31 11.53 9.25
N ARG A 282 6.16 12.85 9.36
CA ARG A 282 6.68 13.82 8.37
C ARG A 282 6.19 13.53 6.94
N GLY A 283 5.00 12.93 6.81
CA GLY A 283 4.33 12.70 5.53
C GLY A 283 3.66 13.98 5.01
N VAL A 284 2.91 13.87 3.92
CA VAL A 284 2.05 14.95 3.41
C VAL A 284 0.68 14.38 3.14
N LEU A 285 -0.37 15.12 3.52
CA LEU A 285 -1.74 14.87 3.08
C LEU A 285 -2.14 16.00 2.14
N ALA A 286 -2.75 15.66 1.01
CA ALA A 286 -3.52 16.58 0.20
C ALA A 286 -4.96 16.07 0.16
N THR A 287 -5.92 16.94 0.42
CA THR A 287 -7.33 16.61 0.33
C THR A 287 -8.05 17.59 -0.58
N SER A 288 -8.82 17.08 -1.54
CA SER A 288 -9.62 17.91 -2.44
C SER A 288 -11.02 18.08 -1.90
N VAL A 289 -11.59 19.28 -2.05
CA VAL A 289 -13.02 19.51 -1.79
C VAL A 289 -13.60 20.56 -2.72
N SER A 290 -14.80 20.31 -3.24
CA SER A 290 -15.62 21.32 -3.92
C SER A 290 -16.18 22.27 -2.86
N PRO A 291 -15.86 23.59 -2.94
CA PRO A 291 -16.37 24.56 -1.97
C PRO A 291 -17.89 24.67 -1.93
N LEU A 292 -18.57 24.26 -3.01
CA LEU A 292 -20.02 24.31 -3.15
C LEU A 292 -20.72 23.08 -2.53
N ALA A 293 -19.96 22.02 -2.20
CA ALA A 293 -20.50 20.78 -1.67
C ALA A 293 -20.64 20.76 -0.13
N LEU A 294 -20.18 21.81 0.55
CA LEU A 294 -20.16 21.94 2.01
C LEU A 294 -20.85 23.21 2.46
N GLU A 295 -21.39 23.20 3.68
CA GLU A 295 -21.81 24.43 4.33
C GLU A 295 -20.59 25.33 4.63
N GLU A 296 -20.77 26.65 4.59
CA GLU A 296 -19.66 27.61 4.80
C GLU A 296 -18.93 27.40 6.14
N LYS A 297 -19.68 27.01 7.19
CA LYS A 297 -19.13 26.73 8.51
C LYS A 297 -18.29 25.44 8.54
N GLU A 298 -18.73 24.43 7.81
CA GLU A 298 -18.03 23.15 7.68
C GLU A 298 -16.74 23.32 6.88
N LEU A 299 -16.79 24.08 5.78
CA LEU A 299 -15.61 24.40 4.98
C LEU A 299 -14.57 25.18 5.81
N LYS A 300 -14.99 26.21 6.56
CA LYS A 300 -14.09 26.97 7.44
C LYS A 300 -13.46 26.14 8.54
N THR A 301 -14.17 25.14 9.05
CA THR A 301 -13.63 24.23 10.07
C THR A 301 -12.56 23.33 9.45
N LEU A 302 -12.79 22.77 8.25
CA LEU A 302 -11.78 22.00 7.51
C LEU A 302 -10.55 22.86 7.14
N GLU A 303 -10.76 24.10 6.71
CA GLU A 303 -9.69 25.06 6.41
C GLU A 303 -8.83 25.41 7.64
N ARG A 304 -9.34 25.23 8.86
CA ARG A 304 -8.56 25.46 10.09
C ARG A 304 -7.71 24.26 10.48
N GLU A 305 -8.13 23.05 10.12
CA GLU A 305 -7.37 21.82 10.37
C GLU A 305 -6.26 21.61 9.33
N THR A 306 -6.38 22.25 8.17
CA THR A 306 -5.47 22.09 7.04
C THR A 306 -4.77 23.40 6.73
N SER A 307 -3.59 23.32 6.11
CA SER A 307 -2.94 24.48 5.52
C SER A 307 -3.51 24.74 4.13
N LYS A 308 -3.55 26.01 3.72
CA LYS A 308 -3.83 26.34 2.32
C LYS A 308 -2.72 25.81 1.44
N ALA A 309 -3.08 25.20 0.31
CA ALA A 309 -2.10 24.75 -0.66
C ALA A 309 -1.32 25.96 -1.22
N PRO A 310 0.04 25.95 -1.17
CA PRO A 310 0.85 27.11 -1.58
C PRO A 310 0.73 27.42 -3.08
N PHE A 311 0.17 26.49 -3.86
CA PHE A 311 0.01 26.55 -5.30
C PHE A 311 -1.40 26.98 -5.76
N GLU A 312 -2.32 27.37 -4.86
CA GLU A 312 -3.65 27.90 -5.25
C GLU A 312 -3.56 29.12 -6.19
N LYS A 313 -2.48 29.91 -6.11
CA LYS A 313 -2.30 31.10 -6.97
C LYS A 313 -1.89 30.79 -8.41
N GLU A 314 -1.20 29.68 -8.66
CA GLU A 314 -0.76 29.30 -10.02
C GLU A 314 -1.90 28.65 -10.83
N VAL A 315 -2.92 28.14 -10.15
CA VAL A 315 -4.10 27.50 -10.76
C VAL A 315 -5.02 28.54 -11.42
N GLY A 316 -5.09 29.76 -10.88
CA GLY A 316 -5.92 30.84 -11.41
C GLY A 316 -5.55 31.26 -12.85
N GLU A 317 -4.31 31.00 -13.29
CA GLU A 317 -3.88 31.30 -14.66
C GLU A 317 -4.24 30.19 -15.67
N PHE A 318 -4.56 28.97 -15.22
CA PHE A 318 -4.90 27.85 -16.12
C PHE A 318 -6.40 27.79 -16.48
N PHE A 319 -7.27 28.30 -15.60
CA PHE A 319 -8.73 28.39 -15.84
C PHE A 319 -9.19 29.80 -16.24
N GLY A 320 -8.27 30.77 -16.31
CA GLY A 320 -8.50 32.13 -16.81
C GLY A 320 -8.41 32.24 -18.33
N GLY A 321 -9.01 31.31 -19.07
CA GLY A 321 -9.23 31.46 -20.51
C GLY A 321 -10.57 32.12 -20.77
N LYS A 322 -10.53 33.38 -21.22
CA LYS A 322 -11.70 34.11 -21.78
C LYS A 322 -12.39 33.34 -22.89
#